data_AF-A0A2R6JX30-F1
#
_entry.id   AF-A0A2R6JX30-F1
#
_cell.length_a   1.000
_cell.length_b   1.000
_cell.length_c   1.000
_cell.angle_alpha   90.00
_cell.angle_beta   90.00
_cell.angle_gamma   90.00
#
_symmetry.space_group_name_H-M   'P 1'
#
loop_
_entity.id
_entity.type
_entity.pdbx_description
1 polymer ?
#
loop_
_entity_poly.entity_id
_entity_poly.type
_entity_poly.pdbx_seq_one_letter_code
_entity_poly.pdbx_strand_id
1 'polypeptide(L)' 'MGATEEDCPVCNSSQSAKEQFARGKTAEHIEKKARHDDSHREWVDEHTENGTLSEIRAALRDSDSPRSSPT' A
#
# COMPACT_ATOMS: atom_id res chain seq x y z
N MET A 1 -9.20 19.44 -4.28
CA MET A 1 -8.67 18.13 -4.70
C MET A 1 -8.20 17.40 -3.46
N GLY A 2 -8.90 16.36 -3.02
CA GLY A 2 -8.52 15.60 -1.84
C GLY A 2 -8.71 14.12 -2.12
N ALA A 3 -7.68 13.48 -2.68
CA ALA A 3 -7.63 12.02 -2.78
C ALA A 3 -7.23 11.50 -1.40
N THR A 4 -8.22 11.26 -0.54
CA THR A 4 -8.05 10.47 0.69
C THR A 4 -8.94 9.24 0.58
N GLU A 5 -8.78 8.53 -0.53
CA GLU A 5 -9.30 7.19 -0.73
C GLU A 5 -8.07 6.30 -0.57
N GLU A 6 -8.01 5.54 0.52
CA GLU A 6 -6.93 4.59 0.80
C GLU A 6 -6.99 3.43 -0.18
N ASP A 7 -6.52 3.75 -1.37
CA ASP A 7 -6.56 2.93 -2.53
C ASP A 7 -5.31 2.05 -2.60
N CYS A 8 -5.41 0.86 -3.18
CA CYS A 8 -4.24 0.07 -3.49
C CYS A 8 -3.39 0.84 -4.53
N PRO A 9 -2.13 1.20 -4.23
CA PRO A 9 -1.28 1.96 -5.17
C PRO A 9 -0.99 1.18 -6.46
N VAL A 10 -1.24 -0.13 -6.47
CA VAL A 10 -0.96 -1.01 -7.62
C VAL A 10 -2.15 -1.09 -8.59
N CYS A 11 -3.37 -1.35 -8.09
CA CYS A 11 -4.54 -1.60 -8.95
C CYS A 11 -5.62 -0.52 -8.89
N ASN A 12 -5.39 0.55 -8.14
CA ASN A 12 -6.37 1.59 -7.90
C ASN A 12 -7.76 1.04 -7.47
N SER A 13 -7.74 -0.03 -6.65
CA SER A 13 -8.95 -0.62 -6.05
C SER A 13 -9.25 0.01 -4.70
N SER A 14 -10.36 0.74 -4.63
CA SER A 14 -10.81 1.45 -3.44
C SER A 14 -11.36 0.46 -2.41
N GLN A 15 -10.57 0.12 -1.39
CA GLN A 15 -11.06 -0.64 -0.24
C GLN A 15 -11.81 0.31 0.68
N SER A 16 -13.06 0.62 0.33
CA SER A 16 -13.94 1.51 1.07
C SER A 16 -14.31 0.93 2.46
N ALA A 17 -13.49 1.14 3.49
CA ALA A 17 -13.92 1.02 4.89
C ALA A 17 -12.88 1.51 5.91
N LYS A 18 -13.14 2.69 6.49
CA LYS A 18 -12.63 3.22 7.78
C LYS A 18 -11.09 3.34 7.88
N GLU A 19 -10.62 4.58 7.89
CA GLU A 19 -9.23 5.11 7.92
C GLU A 19 -8.13 4.41 8.75
N GLN A 20 -8.48 3.46 9.61
CA GLN A 20 -7.52 2.71 10.43
C GLN A 20 -7.57 1.19 10.17
N PHE A 21 -8.68 0.71 9.61
CA PHE A 21 -8.85 -0.67 9.14
C PHE A 21 -8.48 -0.83 7.66
N ALA A 22 -8.56 0.24 6.86
CA ALA A 22 -8.22 0.22 5.44
C ALA A 22 -6.73 -0.06 5.20
N ARG A 23 -5.79 0.62 5.89
CA ARG A 23 -4.33 0.38 5.69
C ARG A 23 -3.88 -1.04 6.01
N GLY A 24 -4.43 -1.64 7.06
CA GLY A 24 -4.17 -3.05 7.38
C GLY A 24 -4.64 -3.96 6.26
N LYS A 25 -5.85 -3.70 5.74
CA LYS A 25 -6.41 -4.45 4.63
C LYS A 25 -5.74 -4.19 3.28
N THR A 26 -5.15 -3.02 3.05
CA THR A 26 -4.37 -2.74 1.84
C THR A 26 -3.08 -3.55 1.82
N ALA A 27 -2.38 -3.64 2.95
CA ALA A 27 -1.20 -4.51 3.05
C ALA A 27 -1.55 -5.99 2.84
N GLU A 28 -2.60 -6.49 3.50
CA GLU A 28 -3.11 -7.85 3.28
C GLU A 28 -3.53 -8.10 1.82
N HIS A 29 -4.18 -7.12 1.19
CA HIS A 29 -4.58 -7.20 -0.21
C HIS A 29 -3.37 -7.34 -1.14
N ILE A 30 -2.35 -6.50 -0.96
CA ILE A 30 -1.14 -6.51 -1.78
C ILE A 30 -0.41 -7.85 -1.62
N GLU A 31 -0.20 -8.32 -0.40
CA GLU A 31 0.45 -9.62 -0.15
C GLU A 31 -0.31 -10.76 -0.85
N LYS A 32 -1.65 -10.76 -0.73
CA LYS A 32 -2.48 -11.83 -1.29
C LYS A 32 -2.54 -11.77 -2.82
N LYS A 33 -2.54 -10.56 -3.41
CA LYS A 33 -2.52 -10.34 -4.86
C LYS A 33 -1.16 -10.65 -5.47
N ALA A 34 -0.06 -10.31 -4.81
CA ALA A 34 1.30 -10.57 -5.29
C ALA A 34 1.58 -12.05 -5.61
N ARG A 35 0.79 -12.98 -5.05
CA ARG A 35 0.85 -14.42 -5.38
C ARG A 35 0.35 -14.76 -6.78
N HIS A 36 -0.51 -13.93 -7.36
CA HIS A 36 -1.23 -14.23 -8.61
C HIS A 36 -1.19 -13.09 -9.64
N ASP A 37 -0.65 -11.93 -9.26
CA ASP A 37 -0.63 -10.71 -10.05
C ASP A 37 0.79 -10.16 -10.10
N ASP A 38 1.38 -10.13 -11.30
CA ASP A 38 2.77 -9.71 -11.47
C ASP A 38 2.97 -8.24 -11.07
N SER A 39 2.01 -7.35 -11.33
CA SER A 39 2.13 -5.94 -10.93
C SER A 39 2.17 -5.75 -9.42
N HIS A 40 1.40 -6.54 -8.66
CA HIS A 40 1.51 -6.52 -7.20
C HIS A 40 2.80 -7.15 -6.72
N ARG A 41 3.31 -8.18 -7.40
CA ARG A 41 4.60 -8.78 -7.07
C ARG A 41 5.75 -7.81 -7.29
N GLU A 42 5.76 -7.13 -8.44
CA GLU A 42 6.77 -6.11 -8.78
C GLU A 42 6.77 -4.97 -7.76
N TRP A 43 5.59 -4.48 -7.36
CA TRP A 43 5.51 -3.45 -6.33
C TRP A 43 6.07 -3.94 -4.99
N VAL A 44 5.75 -5.17 -4.57
CA VAL A 44 6.28 -5.75 -3.33
C VAL A 44 7.79 -5.90 -3.40
N ASP A 45 8.33 -6.38 -4.53
CA ASP A 45 9.77 -6.55 -4.75
C ASP A 45 10.53 -5.21 -4.76
N GLU A 46 9.94 -4.16 -5.33
CA GLU A 46 10.53 -2.82 -5.37
C GLU A 46 10.53 -2.15 -3.98
N HIS A 47 9.46 -2.34 -3.21
CA HIS A 47 9.23 -1.60 -1.97
C HIS A 47 9.58 -2.38 -0.69
N THR A 48 9.87 -3.68 -0.78
CA THR A 48 10.17 -4.52 0.38
C THR A 48 11.31 -5.46 0.07
N GLU A 49 12.10 -5.83 1.08
CA GLU A 49 13.22 -6.76 0.88
C GLU A 49 12.77 -8.23 0.98
N ASN A 50 11.77 -8.52 1.82
CA ASN A 50 11.30 -9.89 2.07
C ASN A 50 9.82 -10.13 1.73
N GLY A 51 9.11 -9.13 1.23
CA GLY A 51 7.68 -9.25 0.91
C GLY A 51 6.79 -9.47 2.12
N THR A 52 7.24 -9.12 3.33
CA THR A 52 6.45 -9.36 4.54
C THR A 52 5.35 -8.31 4.71
N LEU A 53 4.26 -8.70 5.35
CA LEU A 53 3.12 -7.82 5.60
C LEU A 53 3.50 -6.57 6.42
N SER A 54 4.47 -6.70 7.32
CA SER A 54 5.01 -5.57 8.09
C SER A 54 5.79 -4.58 7.22
N GLU A 55 6.60 -5.07 6.28
CA GLU A 55 7.31 -4.21 5.31
C GLU A 55 6.36 -3.54 4.34
N ILE A 56 5.38 -4.28 3.79
CA ILE A 56 4.34 -3.74 2.92
C ILE A 56 3.58 -2.60 3.63
N ARG A 57 3.21 -2.80 4.91
CA ARG A 57 2.56 -1.76 5.71
C ARG A 57 3.47 -0.54 5.97
N ALA A 58 4.77 -0.77 6.16
CA ALA A 58 5.74 0.31 6.31
C ALA A 58 5.91 1.10 5.01
N ALA A 59 6.04 0.43 3.87
CA ALA A 59 6.13 1.04 2.54
C ALA A 59 4.89 1.85 2.19
N LEU A 60 3.69 1.35 2.50
CA LEU A 60 2.44 2.11 2.34
C LEU A 60 2.42 3.38 3.22
N ARG A 61 2.99 3.32 4.42
CA ARG A 61 3.05 4.46 5.34
C ARG A 61 4.11 5.50 4.93
N ASP A 62 5.20 5.05 4.32
CA ASP A 62 6.21 5.95 3.73
C ASP A 62 5.64 6.66 2.49
N SER A 63 4.90 5.94 1.65
CA SER A 63 4.24 6.47 0.45
C SER A 63 3.11 7.46 0.75
N ASP A 64 2.37 7.25 1.85
CA ASP A 64 1.29 8.14 2.33
C ASP A 64 1.82 9.38 3.06
N SER A 65 3.07 9.39 3.48
CA SER A 65 3.66 10.60 4.05
C SER A 65 3.97 11.57 2.90
N PRO A 66 3.21 12.68 2.71
CA PRO A 66 3.77 13.77 1.97
C PRO A 66 5.04 14.15 2.74
N ARG A 67 6.17 14.06 2.07
CA ARG A 67 7.42 14.69 2.50
C ARG A 67 7.08 16.14 2.83
N SER A 68 6.78 16.41 4.10
CA SER A 68 6.74 17.74 4.67
C SER A 68 8.12 18.30 4.42
N SER A 69 8.22 19.06 3.33
CA SER A 69 9.39 19.82 2.98
C SER A 69 9.52 20.86 4.10
N PRO A 70 10.57 20.82 4.93
CA PRO A 70 10.78 21.90 5.89
C PRO A 70 11.19 23.14 5.09
N THR A 71 10.29 24.10 4.97
CA THR A 71 10.62 25.52 4.70
C THR A 71 11.06 26.20 5.97
#